data_AF-A0A1X1UM80-F1
#
_entry.id   AF-A0A1X1UM80-F1
#
_cell.length_a   1.000
_cell.length_b   1.000
_cell.length_c   1.000
_cell.angle_alpha   90.00
_cell.angle_beta   90.00
_cell.angle_gamma   90.00
#
_symmetry.space_group_name_H-M   'P 1'
#
loop_
_entity.id
_entity.type
_entity.pdbx_description
1 polymer ?
#
loop_
_entity_poly.entity_id
_entity_poly.type
_entity_poly.pdbx_seq_one_letter_code
_entity_poly.pdbx_strand_id
1 'polypeptide(L)'
;MSDHIVYNHAAVSGLTGDIASQAAQLMEIHDDVLHITQSLADFFQGHGATTFFDAQQQMLHGLQDMIQTVSLHGHTVGNVHEAAIIADQNTSLFFA
;
A
#
# COMPACT_ATOMS: atom_id res chain seq x y z
N MET A 1 9.45 -13.15 -34.41
CA MET A 1 9.87 -12.14 -33.42
C MET A 1 8.89 -12.27 -32.27
N SER A 2 9.37 -12.44 -31.04
CA SER A 2 8.52 -12.64 -29.86
C SER A 2 7.86 -11.31 -29.52
N ASP A 3 6.65 -11.08 -30.02
CA ASP A 3 5.85 -9.86 -29.77
C ASP A 3 5.13 -9.92 -28.41
N HIS A 4 5.47 -10.92 -27.60
CA HIS A 4 4.99 -11.11 -26.24
C HIS A 4 5.79 -10.22 -25.30
N ILE A 5 5.09 -9.53 -24.40
CA ILE A 5 5.77 -8.88 -23.30
C ILE A 5 6.34 -9.99 -22.40
N VAL A 6 7.66 -9.97 -22.19
CA VAL A 6 8.34 -10.99 -21.38
C VAL A 6 8.34 -10.52 -19.92
N TYR A 7 7.58 -11.20 -19.08
CA TYR A 7 7.53 -10.92 -17.63
C TYR A 7 8.18 -12.06 -16.85
N ASN A 8 8.91 -11.71 -15.78
CA ASN A 8 9.26 -12.69 -14.75
C ASN A 8 8.10 -12.80 -13.76
N HIS A 9 7.20 -13.75 -13.99
CA HIS A 9 5.99 -13.92 -13.17
C HIS A 9 6.27 -14.09 -11.68
N ALA A 10 7.28 -14.89 -11.33
CA ALA A 10 7.67 -15.10 -9.94
C ALA A 10 8.15 -13.79 -9.29
N ALA A 11 8.93 -12.98 -10.00
CA ALA A 11 9.39 -11.70 -9.50
C ALA A 11 8.24 -10.70 -9.32
N VAL A 12 7.33 -10.57 -10.30
CA VAL A 12 6.21 -9.63 -10.22
C VAL A 12 5.24 -10.02 -9.11
N SER A 13 4.92 -11.30 -8.99
CA SER A 13 4.07 -11.80 -7.90
C SER A 13 4.73 -11.62 -6.53
N GLY A 14 6.04 -11.86 -6.42
CA GLY A 14 6.78 -11.65 -5.17
C GLY A 14 6.77 -10.19 -4.73
N LEU A 15 7.12 -9.27 -5.64
CA LEU A 15 7.13 -7.83 -5.36
C LEU A 15 5.72 -7.30 -5.00
N THR A 16 4.66 -7.85 -5.60
CA THR A 16 3.28 -7.49 -5.23
C THR A 16 2.96 -7.91 -3.79
N GLY A 17 3.39 -9.10 -3.38
CA GLY A 17 3.27 -9.57 -2.00
C GLY A 17 4.08 -8.71 -1.03
N ASP A 18 5.30 -8.31 -1.41
CA ASP A 18 6.14 -7.44 -0.60
C ASP A 18 5.50 -6.05 -0.39
N ILE A 19 4.90 -5.46 -1.43
CA ILE A 19 4.16 -4.19 -1.33
C ILE A 19 2.98 -4.32 -0.36
N ALA A 20 2.21 -5.41 -0.43
CA ALA A 20 1.10 -5.65 0.49
C ALA A 20 1.57 -5.81 1.93
N SER A 21 2.68 -6.54 2.15
CA SER A 21 3.31 -6.70 3.46
C SER A 21 3.79 -5.36 4.03
N GLN A 22 4.43 -4.52 3.21
CA GLN A 22 4.86 -3.17 3.63
C GLN A 22 3.68 -2.28 4.01
N ALA A 23 2.58 -2.32 3.24
CA ALA A 23 1.38 -1.56 3.58
C ALA A 23 0.78 -2.00 4.93
N ALA A 24 0.75 -3.31 5.20
CA ALA A 24 0.28 -3.84 6.48
C ALA A 24 1.17 -3.41 7.65
N GLN A 25 2.50 -3.46 7.50
CA GLN A 25 3.44 -2.99 8.52
C GLN A 25 3.29 -1.49 8.81
N LEU A 26 3.06 -0.68 7.77
CA LEU A 26 2.80 0.75 7.96
C LEU A 26 1.48 1.01 8.69
N MET A 27 0.46 0.18 8.47
CA MET A 27 -0.81 0.26 9.21
C MET A 27 -0.64 -0.08 10.69
N GLU A 28 0.17 -1.08 11.02
CA GLU A 28 0.54 -1.38 12.42
C GLU A 28 1.25 -0.18 13.07
N ILE A 29 2.23 0.41 12.39
CA ILE A 29 2.91 1.63 12.86
C ILE A 29 1.93 2.79 13.06
N HIS A 30 0.99 2.98 12.13
CA HIS A 30 -0.04 4.00 12.24
C HIS A 30 -0.85 3.84 13.54
N ASP A 31 -1.32 2.62 13.81
CA ASP A 31 -2.14 2.32 14.99
C ASP A 31 -1.37 2.50 16.30
N ASP A 32 -0.09 2.12 16.32
CA ASP A 32 0.81 2.35 17.46
C ASP A 32 1.00 3.84 17.75
N VAL A 33 1.28 4.64 16.71
CA VAL A 33 1.47 6.10 16.86
C VAL A 33 0.19 6.78 17.31
N LEU A 34 -0.97 6.35 16.79
CA LEU A 34 -2.28 6.82 17.25
C LEU A 34 -2.47 6.52 18.74
N HIS A 35 -2.20 5.30 19.17
CA HIS A 35 -2.34 4.89 20.56
C HIS A 35 -1.44 5.69 21.51
N ILE A 36 -0.17 5.88 21.14
CA ILE A 36 0.79 6.71 21.90
C ILE A 36 0.30 8.15 21.96
N THR A 37 -0.17 8.71 20.84
CA THR A 37 -0.67 10.09 20.78
C THR A 37 -1.88 10.28 21.70
N GLN A 38 -2.82 9.34 21.71
CA GLN A 38 -3.97 9.37 22.61
C GLN A 38 -3.55 9.28 24.07
N SER A 39 -2.57 8.43 24.39
CA SER A 39 -2.03 8.30 25.75
C SER A 39 -1.33 9.56 26.25
N LEU A 40 -0.77 10.37 25.34
CA LEU A 40 -0.16 11.66 25.69
C LEU A 40 -1.21 12.74 26.04
N ALA A 41 -2.48 12.58 25.63
CA ALA A 41 -3.53 13.58 25.85
C ALA A 41 -3.76 13.87 27.34
N ASP A 42 -3.56 12.88 28.21
CA ASP A 42 -3.72 13.02 29.66
C ASP A 42 -2.68 13.97 30.30
N PHE A 43 -1.54 14.19 29.63
CA PHE A 43 -0.41 14.98 30.16
C PHE A 43 -0.31 16.39 29.58
N PHE A 44 -0.98 16.66 28.46
CA PHE A 44 -0.89 17.92 27.73
C PHE A 44 -2.18 18.73 27.90
N GLN A 45 -2.09 19.89 28.55
CA GLN A 45 -3.22 20.82 28.74
C GLN A 45 -2.91 22.21 28.17
N GLY A 46 -3.95 22.96 27.83
CA GLY A 46 -3.86 24.33 27.31
C GLY A 46 -3.81 24.44 25.79
N HIS A 47 -3.80 25.66 25.26
CA HIS A 47 -3.91 25.93 23.81
C HIS A 47 -2.83 25.25 22.95
N GLY A 48 -1.59 25.12 23.46
CA GLY A 48 -0.52 24.44 22.72
C GLY A 48 -0.74 22.93 22.56
N ALA A 49 -1.45 22.30 23.51
CA ALA A 49 -1.85 20.90 23.41
C ALA A 49 -2.83 20.70 22.25
N THR A 50 -3.82 21.59 22.09
CA THR A 50 -4.79 21.51 20.99
C THR A 50 -4.10 21.57 19.63
N THR A 51 -3.23 22.56 19.40
CA THR A 51 -2.49 22.67 18.13
C THR A 51 -1.59 21.47 17.87
N PHE A 52 -0.95 20.93 18.92
CA PHE A 52 -0.14 19.71 18.79
C PHE A 52 -1.00 18.52 18.36
N PHE A 53 -2.13 18.26 19.05
CA PHE A 53 -2.98 17.12 18.71
C PHE A 53 -3.65 17.26 17.34
N ASP A 54 -4.02 18.47 16.92
CA ASP A 54 -4.52 18.73 15.56
C ASP A 54 -3.46 18.36 14.51
N ALA A 55 -2.21 18.78 14.72
CA ALA A 55 -1.11 18.44 13.83
C ALA A 55 -0.81 16.92 13.82
N GLN A 56 -0.89 16.25 14.97
CA GLN A 56 -0.73 14.80 15.07
C GLN A 56 -1.84 14.05 14.32
N GLN A 57 -3.10 14.49 14.42
CA GLN A 57 -4.19 13.92 13.65
C GLN A 57 -4.01 14.12 12.14
N GLN A 58 -3.55 15.29 11.72
CA GLN A 58 -3.27 15.55 10.31
C GLN A 58 -2.15 14.64 9.77
N MET A 59 -1.10 14.42 10.56
CA MET A 59 -0.01 13.50 10.22
C MET A 59 -0.52 12.06 10.08
N LEU A 60 -1.32 11.58 11.03
CA LEU A 60 -1.88 10.23 11.02
C LEU A 60 -2.80 10.00 9.81
N HIS A 61 -3.65 10.97 9.47
CA HIS A 61 -4.44 10.92 8.24
C HIS A 61 -3.55 10.84 7.00
N GLY A 62 -2.51 11.67 6.91
CA GLY A 62 -1.58 11.62 5.77
C GLY A 62 -0.86 10.28 5.64
N LEU A 63 -0.49 9.66 6.77
CA LEU A 63 0.09 8.33 6.79
C LEU A 63 -0.91 7.27 6.33
N GLN A 64 -2.16 7.34 6.78
CA GLN A 64 -3.24 6.45 6.33
C GLN A 64 -3.47 6.55 4.81
N ASP A 65 -3.53 7.76 4.25
CA ASP A 65 -3.69 7.97 2.80
C ASP A 65 -2.51 7.38 2.01
N MET A 66 -1.29 7.51 2.55
CA MET A 66 -0.10 6.89 1.97
C MET A 66 -0.20 5.36 1.96
N ILE A 67 -0.61 4.76 3.07
CA ILE A 67 -0.81 3.30 3.20
C ILE A 67 -1.84 2.79 2.18
N GLN A 68 -2.95 3.52 2.04
CA GLN A 68 -3.98 3.20 1.05
C GLN A 68 -3.44 3.28 -0.38
N THR A 69 -2.63 4.30 -0.68
CA THR A 69 -1.99 4.46 -1.99
C THR A 69 -1.03 3.30 -2.30
N VAL A 70 -0.21 2.89 -1.33
CA VAL A 70 0.71 1.74 -1.47
C VAL A 70 -0.08 0.44 -1.68
N SER A 71 -1.16 0.23 -0.92
CA SER A 71 -2.05 -0.93 -1.07
C SER A 71 -2.69 -0.97 -2.47
N LEU A 72 -3.21 0.17 -2.94
CA LEU A 72 -3.78 0.30 -4.29
C LEU A 72 -2.73 0.04 -5.38
N HIS A 73 -1.49 0.49 -5.17
CA HIS A 73 -0.39 0.20 -6.08
C HIS A 73 -0.13 -1.29 -6.19
N GLY A 74 -0.03 -2.01 -5.06
CA GLY A 74 0.11 -3.47 -5.03
C GLY A 74 -1.03 -4.17 -5.79
N HIS A 75 -2.29 -3.80 -5.52
CA HIS A 75 -3.44 -4.34 -6.26
C HIS A 75 -3.36 -4.07 -7.77
N THR A 76 -2.94 -2.87 -8.17
CA THR A 76 -2.82 -2.52 -9.59
C THR A 76 -1.76 -3.37 -10.28
N VAL A 77 -0.60 -3.55 -9.65
CA VAL A 77 0.47 -4.41 -10.19
C VAL A 77 -0.03 -5.85 -10.33
N GLY A 78 -0.71 -6.39 -9.30
CA GLY A 78 -1.33 -7.71 -9.34
C GLY A 78 -2.34 -7.87 -10.48
N ASN A 79 -3.26 -6.91 -10.64
CA ASN A 79 -4.28 -6.94 -11.68
C ASN A 79 -3.68 -6.86 -13.09
N VAL A 80 -2.70 -5.98 -13.30
CA VAL A 80 -1.98 -5.87 -14.58
C VAL A 80 -1.23 -7.16 -14.89
N HIS A 81 -0.63 -7.79 -13.86
CA HIS A 81 0.06 -9.06 -14.01
C HIS A 81 -0.88 -10.20 -14.44
N GLU A 82 -2.05 -10.31 -13.81
CA GLU A 82 -3.07 -11.30 -14.16
C GLU A 82 -3.63 -11.06 -15.56
N ALA A 83 -3.94 -9.80 -15.91
CA ALA A 83 -4.42 -9.44 -17.24
C ALA A 83 -3.40 -9.80 -18.33
N ALA A 84 -2.11 -9.63 -18.06
CA ALA A 84 -1.04 -10.02 -18.98
C ALA A 84 -0.99 -11.53 -19.21
N ILE A 85 -1.09 -12.34 -18.15
CA ILE A 85 -1.15 -13.81 -18.25
C ILE A 85 -2.32 -14.25 -19.15
N ILE A 86 -3.51 -13.67 -18.93
CA ILE A 86 -4.71 -14.00 -19.70
C ILE A 86 -4.54 -13.61 -21.18
N ALA A 87 -3.96 -12.45 -21.45
CA ALA A 87 -3.71 -11.99 -22.82
C ALA A 87 -2.75 -12.93 -23.58
N ASP A 88 -1.68 -13.38 -22.93
CA ASP A 88 -0.72 -14.33 -23.52
C ASP A 88 -1.36 -15.69 -23.80
N GLN A 89 -2.17 -16.21 -22.87
CA GLN A 89 -2.92 -17.46 -23.05
C GLN A 89 -3.90 -17.39 -24.23
N ASN A 90 -4.66 -16.30 -24.33
CA ASN A 90 -5.61 -16.09 -25.42
C ASN A 90 -4.90 -15.97 -26.77
N THR A 91 -3.76 -15.27 -26.81
CA THR A 91 -2.95 -15.15 -28.03
C THR A 91 -2.39 -16.50 -28.45
N SER A 92 -1.88 -17.30 -27.51
CA SER A 92 -1.39 -18.66 -27.79
C SER A 92 -2.48 -19.58 -28.33
N LEU A 93 -3.73 -19.45 -27.85
CA LEU A 93 -4.87 -20.23 -28.35
C LEU A 93 -5.30 -19.79 -29.77
N PHE A 94 -5.12 -18.53 -30.12
CA PHE A 94 -5.51 -17.99 -31.44
C PHE A 94 -4.59 -18.44 -32.59
N PHE A 95 -3.33 -18.77 -32.26
CA PHE A 95 -2.31 -19.20 -33.22
C PHE A 95 -1.96 -20.70 -33.12
N ALA A 96 -2.69 -21.46 -32.30
CA ALA A 96 -2.60 -22.92 -32.20
C ALA A 96 -3.62 -23.61 -33.14
#